data_AF-A0AB38CX16-F1
#
_entry.id   AF-A0AB38CX16-F1
#
_cell.length_a   1.000
_cell.length_b   1.000
_cell.length_c   1.000
_cell.angle_alpha   90.00
_cell.angle_beta   90.00
_cell.angle_gamma   90.00
#
_symmetry.space_group_name_H-M   'P 1'
#
loop_
_entity.id
_entity.type
_entity.pdbx_description
1 polymer ?
#
loop_
_entity_poly.entity_id
_entity_poly.type
_entity_poly.pdbx_seq_one_letter_code
_entity_poly.pdbx_strand_id
1 'polypeptide(L)'
;MIDAQSVQPMTDSDSGFWSQRDELQHILDFAQSRRVAPYAVLGCVLRRAVACVEPNVVLPATVGDVASVNLFTCSVGRSGGGKGASDAAGFAAVRFLGLDGEVIKTERPNPGSGEGLARLFKGRNDKDGDTSTALTRAHLNVPEVSTLAALADRQGATLEAELLKGFSGEPLGFTNAHKETTTAIEAHSYRLCMGVGVQPENAQFFLSREKNGLPQRFLWLPTNDPNAPKAQPPAVEPIDIIVPDFGTERFIVDTPQQARREIDAHRYSVLTGAEGIDPLDGHLMLTQLKVAFALAVLSGRKNIDTDDWAIAHELIEVSKRVRTDIRQAVDAKYRRENQAKALAAADREAIIAEKLTESTQERVSKAITRKLGRVGKATRHQLRQACAAAIRDDFDPVFELFIDTGFLVSCKGGDTDASEYQLAA
;
A
#
# COMPACT_ATOMS: atom_id res chain seq x y z
N MET A 1 31.06 -0.72 3.82
CA MET A 1 30.40 -0.65 5.13
C MET A 1 29.83 0.75 5.27
N ILE A 2 28.52 0.91 5.10
CA ILE A 2 27.85 2.21 5.27
C ILE A 2 27.39 2.27 6.73
N ASP A 3 27.75 3.37 7.38
CA ASP A 3 27.53 3.69 8.78
C ASP A 3 26.03 3.63 9.15
N ALA A 4 25.71 2.91 10.22
CA ALA A 4 24.35 2.67 10.69
C ALA A 4 23.71 3.91 11.35
N GLN A 5 24.40 5.05 11.35
CA GLN A 5 23.98 6.28 12.03
C GLN A 5 23.38 7.37 11.11
N SER A 6 23.27 7.16 9.79
CA SER A 6 22.81 8.22 8.88
C SER A 6 21.28 8.35 8.73
N VAL A 7 20.49 7.83 9.67
CA VAL A 7 19.09 8.23 9.84
C VAL A 7 19.04 9.04 11.12
N GLN A 8 18.95 10.36 11.00
CA GLN A 8 18.76 11.21 12.18
C GLN A 8 17.48 10.78 12.90
N PRO A 9 17.50 10.58 14.23
CA PRO A 9 16.29 10.32 14.99
C PRO A 9 15.32 11.50 14.82
N MET A 10 14.07 11.17 14.52
CA MET A 10 12.96 12.12 14.37
C MET A 10 12.94 13.12 15.53
N THR A 11 12.97 14.41 15.20
CA THR A 11 12.72 15.50 16.14
C THR A 11 11.31 15.42 16.73
N ASP A 12 11.26 15.73 18.02
CA ASP A 12 10.21 15.61 19.03
C ASP A 12 8.88 16.30 18.67
N SER A 13 8.01 15.66 17.87
CA SER A 13 6.67 16.18 17.52
C SER A 13 5.53 15.67 18.39
N ASP A 14 5.81 14.74 19.30
CA ASP A 14 4.77 13.97 20.01
C ASP A 14 4.52 14.48 21.44
N SER A 15 5.14 15.60 21.85
CA SER A 15 5.03 16.15 23.20
C SER A 15 3.61 16.70 23.47
N GLY A 16 2.68 15.81 23.79
CA GLY A 16 1.32 16.17 24.20
C GLY A 16 0.22 15.31 23.59
N PHE A 17 0.43 14.71 22.40
CA PHE A 17 -0.61 13.94 21.68
C PHE A 17 -1.30 12.88 22.54
N TRP A 18 -0.50 12.03 23.18
CA TRP A 18 -1.01 10.92 23.99
C TRP A 18 -1.70 11.38 25.28
N SER A 19 -1.25 12.49 25.87
CA SER A 19 -1.81 13.04 27.10
C SER A 19 -3.10 13.85 26.90
N GLN A 20 -3.57 14.05 25.66
CA GLN A 20 -4.79 14.81 25.40
C GLN A 20 -6.05 14.09 25.93
N ARG A 21 -6.00 12.75 26.06
CA ARG A 21 -7.10 11.92 26.59
C ARG A 21 -6.60 10.70 27.32
N ASP A 22 -7.38 10.25 28.30
CA ASP A 22 -7.08 9.07 29.10
C ASP A 22 -6.97 7.80 28.24
N GLU A 23 -7.84 7.64 27.22
CA GLU A 23 -7.81 6.49 26.33
C GLU A 23 -6.57 6.47 25.43
N LEU A 24 -6.09 7.65 25.00
CA LEU A 24 -4.86 7.77 24.22
C LEU A 24 -3.65 7.45 25.10
N GLN A 25 -3.58 8.02 26.31
CA GLN A 25 -2.51 7.74 27.25
C GLN A 25 -2.47 6.24 27.61
N HIS A 26 -3.64 5.63 27.82
CA HIS A 26 -3.74 4.19 28.05
C HIS A 26 -3.19 3.36 26.88
N ILE A 27 -3.50 3.74 25.63
CA ILE A 27 -2.98 3.05 24.44
C ILE A 27 -1.45 3.16 24.35
N LEU A 28 -0.89 4.33 24.68
CA LEU A 28 0.56 4.52 24.79
C LEU A 28 1.16 3.58 25.84
N ASP A 29 0.62 3.61 27.06
CA ASP A 29 1.12 2.81 28.19
C ASP A 29 1.02 1.31 27.88
N PHE A 30 -0.10 0.87 27.29
CA PHE A 30 -0.30 -0.51 26.87
C PHE A 30 0.72 -0.91 25.79
N ALA A 31 0.90 -0.10 24.76
CA ALA A 31 1.87 -0.36 23.70
C ALA A 31 3.30 -0.47 24.24
N GLN A 32 3.70 0.45 25.12
CA GLN A 32 5.03 0.46 25.71
C GLN A 32 5.26 -0.72 26.66
N SER A 33 4.25 -1.13 27.44
CA SER A 33 4.30 -2.35 28.26
C SER A 33 4.48 -3.63 27.42
N ARG A 34 4.06 -3.60 26.15
CA ARG A 34 4.17 -4.71 25.19
C ARG A 34 5.33 -4.58 24.20
N ARG A 35 6.14 -3.52 24.28
CA ARG A 35 7.27 -3.23 23.35
C ARG A 35 6.85 -3.15 21.88
N VAL A 36 5.69 -2.55 21.63
CA VAL A 36 5.16 -2.33 20.28
C VAL A 36 4.93 -0.84 20.04
N ALA A 37 4.77 -0.45 18.78
CA ALA A 37 4.68 0.96 18.41
C ALA A 37 3.30 1.56 18.73
N PRO A 38 3.22 2.63 19.53
CA PRO A 38 1.95 3.22 19.99
C PRO A 38 1.01 3.62 18.85
N TYR A 39 1.51 4.30 17.81
CA TYR A 39 0.67 4.70 16.67
C TYR A 39 0.09 3.50 15.91
N ALA A 40 0.86 2.43 15.71
CA ALA A 40 0.37 1.22 15.05
C ALA A 40 -0.71 0.51 15.89
N VAL A 41 -0.58 0.51 17.24
CA VAL A 41 -1.61 0.03 18.16
C VAL A 41 -2.87 0.88 18.05
N LEU A 42 -2.74 2.22 18.09
CA LEU A 42 -3.86 3.15 17.95
C LEU A 42 -4.60 2.95 16.63
N GLY A 43 -3.90 2.80 15.50
CA GLY A 43 -4.53 2.51 14.20
C GLY A 43 -5.37 1.22 14.19
N CYS A 44 -4.95 0.20 14.94
CA CYS A 44 -5.75 -1.01 15.13
C CYS A 44 -6.97 -0.74 16.03
N VAL A 45 -6.80 -0.03 17.15
CA VAL A 45 -7.89 0.34 18.06
C VAL A 45 -8.96 1.17 17.35
N LEU A 46 -8.58 2.15 16.54
CA LEU A 46 -9.54 2.99 15.78
C LEU A 46 -10.34 2.17 14.76
N ARG A 47 -9.69 1.23 14.05
CA ARG A 47 -10.41 0.29 13.16
C ARG A 47 -11.40 -0.58 13.92
N ARG A 48 -11.03 -1.03 15.12
CA ARG A 48 -11.91 -1.83 15.98
C ARG A 48 -13.09 -1.03 16.49
N ALA A 49 -12.87 0.20 16.95
CA ALA A 49 -13.93 1.12 17.35
C ALA A 49 -14.98 1.26 16.24
N VAL A 50 -14.53 1.51 15.01
CA VAL A 50 -15.40 1.60 13.83
C VAL A 50 -16.05 0.26 13.48
N ALA A 51 -15.31 -0.86 13.55
CA ALA A 51 -15.84 -2.20 13.29
C ALA A 51 -16.85 -2.68 14.34
N CYS A 52 -16.94 -2.03 15.50
CA CYS A 52 -17.99 -2.27 16.49
C CYS A 52 -19.32 -1.56 16.18
N VAL A 53 -19.34 -0.64 15.21
CA VAL A 53 -20.53 0.16 14.85
C VAL A 53 -21.22 -0.40 13.59
N GLU A 54 -22.54 -0.57 13.65
CA GLU A 54 -23.35 -1.10 12.54
C GLU A 54 -23.38 -0.17 11.30
N PRO A 55 -23.67 -0.70 10.09
CA PRO A 55 -23.65 0.07 8.84
C PRO A 55 -24.63 1.25 8.75
N ASN A 56 -25.69 1.25 9.55
CA ASN A 56 -26.68 2.34 9.61
C ASN A 56 -26.08 3.68 10.08
N VAL A 57 -24.89 3.65 10.70
CA VAL A 57 -24.16 4.85 11.12
C VAL A 57 -23.31 5.40 9.98
N VAL A 58 -23.58 6.65 9.62
CA VAL A 58 -22.94 7.35 8.49
C VAL A 58 -22.47 8.75 8.89
N LEU A 59 -21.43 9.23 8.21
CA LEU A 59 -20.99 10.62 8.27
C LEU A 59 -21.96 11.52 7.50
N PRO A 60 -22.10 12.79 7.90
CA PRO A 60 -23.01 13.71 7.23
C PRO A 60 -22.56 14.00 5.80
N ALA A 61 -23.51 14.41 4.97
CA ALA A 61 -23.29 14.84 3.59
C ALA A 61 -22.58 16.21 3.53
N THR A 62 -21.34 16.30 4.01
CA THR A 62 -20.53 17.54 3.96
C THR A 62 -20.05 17.84 2.54
N VAL A 63 -19.87 16.82 1.71
CA VAL A 63 -19.61 16.93 0.27
C VAL A 63 -20.35 15.80 -0.43
N GLY A 64 -21.26 16.14 -1.36
CA GLY A 64 -22.07 15.14 -2.05
C GLY A 64 -23.15 14.55 -1.14
N ASP A 65 -23.15 13.24 -0.96
CA ASP A 65 -24.08 12.50 -0.09
C ASP A 65 -23.38 12.04 1.21
N VAL A 66 -24.10 11.34 2.09
CA VAL A 66 -23.55 10.71 3.28
C VAL A 66 -22.41 9.76 2.93
N ALA A 67 -21.45 9.61 3.85
CA ALA A 67 -20.32 8.70 3.68
C ALA A 67 -20.33 7.62 4.75
N SER A 68 -19.86 6.42 4.41
CA SER A 68 -19.64 5.39 5.43
C SER A 68 -18.48 5.77 6.36
N VAL A 69 -18.53 5.36 7.63
CA VAL A 69 -17.41 5.53 8.59
C VAL A 69 -16.28 4.49 8.41
N ASN A 70 -16.34 3.65 7.37
CA ASN A 70 -15.32 2.64 7.04
C ASN A 70 -13.88 3.19 7.11
N LEU A 71 -12.99 2.52 7.85
CA LEU A 71 -11.64 3.04 8.13
C LEU A 71 -10.54 2.05 7.69
N PHE A 72 -9.59 2.55 6.90
CA PHE A 72 -8.42 1.80 6.47
C PHE A 72 -7.13 2.42 7.02
N THR A 73 -6.21 1.58 7.50
CA THR A 73 -4.92 2.02 8.05
C THR A 73 -3.76 1.24 7.47
N CYS A 74 -2.62 1.89 7.28
CA CYS A 74 -1.35 1.28 6.91
C CYS A 74 -0.35 1.40 8.06
N SER A 75 0.12 0.27 8.59
CA SER A 75 1.19 0.25 9.61
C SER A 75 2.53 0.06 8.90
N VAL A 76 3.39 1.08 8.96
CA VAL A 76 4.59 1.20 8.12
C VAL A 76 5.84 0.94 8.92
N GLY A 77 6.61 -0.05 8.47
CA GLY A 77 7.93 -0.31 9.00
C GLY A 77 8.59 -1.49 8.32
N ARG A 78 9.92 -1.57 8.48
CA ARG A 78 10.74 -2.64 7.90
C ARG A 78 10.23 -4.02 8.31
N SER A 79 10.66 -5.07 7.59
CA SER A 79 10.46 -6.43 8.07
C SER A 79 10.97 -6.59 9.51
N GLY A 80 10.23 -7.30 10.35
CA GLY A 80 10.49 -7.40 11.80
C GLY A 80 10.14 -6.17 12.64
N GLY A 81 9.66 -5.07 12.05
CA GLY A 81 9.32 -3.82 12.76
C GLY A 81 8.06 -3.86 13.63
N GLY A 82 7.59 -5.04 14.05
CA GLY A 82 6.49 -5.16 15.01
C GLY A 82 5.07 -4.89 14.46
N LYS A 83 4.84 -4.86 13.14
CA LYS A 83 3.52 -4.59 12.53
C LYS A 83 2.41 -5.52 13.07
N GLY A 84 2.57 -6.84 12.92
CA GLY A 84 1.60 -7.82 13.40
C GLY A 84 1.50 -7.88 14.93
N ALA A 85 2.59 -7.63 15.65
CA ALA A 85 2.59 -7.54 17.11
C ALA A 85 1.80 -6.32 17.61
N SER A 86 1.93 -5.17 16.93
CA SER A 86 1.17 -3.95 17.23
C SER A 86 -0.32 -4.15 16.96
N ASP A 87 -0.69 -4.84 15.89
CA ASP A 87 -2.09 -5.22 15.65
C ASP A 87 -2.62 -6.11 16.78
N ALA A 88 -1.87 -7.15 17.17
CA ALA A 88 -2.26 -8.04 18.26
C ALA A 88 -2.44 -7.28 19.59
N ALA A 89 -1.53 -6.35 19.89
CA ALA A 89 -1.65 -5.47 21.04
C ALA A 89 -2.87 -4.55 20.93
N GLY A 90 -3.18 -4.01 19.75
CA GLY A 90 -4.38 -3.18 19.54
C GLY A 90 -5.69 -3.95 19.74
N PHE A 91 -5.73 -5.26 19.47
CA PHE A 91 -6.86 -6.11 19.85
C PHE A 91 -6.96 -6.35 21.36
N ALA A 92 -5.82 -6.38 22.06
CA ALA A 92 -5.77 -6.63 23.48
C ALA A 92 -5.92 -5.35 24.34
N ALA A 93 -5.59 -4.16 23.81
CA ALA A 93 -5.52 -2.92 24.58
C ALA A 93 -6.89 -2.42 25.08
N VAL A 94 -7.95 -2.70 24.32
CA VAL A 94 -9.31 -2.18 24.56
C VAL A 94 -10.34 -3.28 24.39
N ARG A 95 -11.25 -3.44 25.34
CA ARG A 95 -12.46 -4.26 25.21
C ARG A 95 -13.63 -3.34 24.89
N PHE A 96 -14.19 -3.49 23.69
CA PHE A 96 -15.40 -2.77 23.29
C PHE A 96 -16.62 -3.56 23.73
N LEU A 97 -17.43 -2.96 24.60
CA LEU A 97 -18.59 -3.58 25.21
C LEU A 97 -19.89 -3.00 24.66
N GLY A 98 -20.92 -3.83 24.53
CA GLY A 98 -22.29 -3.37 24.32
C GLY A 98 -22.88 -2.76 25.59
N LEU A 99 -24.10 -2.23 25.49
CA LEU A 99 -24.84 -1.75 26.67
C LEU A 99 -25.20 -2.87 27.66
N ASP A 100 -25.19 -4.12 27.19
CA ASP A 100 -25.35 -5.33 27.99
C ASP A 100 -24.07 -5.74 28.75
N GLY A 101 -22.96 -5.02 28.54
CA GLY A 101 -21.66 -5.32 29.15
C GLY A 101 -20.89 -6.44 28.47
N GLU A 102 -21.45 -7.03 27.40
CA GLU A 102 -20.80 -8.12 26.65
C GLU A 102 -19.83 -7.57 25.61
N VAL A 103 -18.75 -8.33 25.36
CA VAL A 103 -17.74 -7.93 24.37
C VAL A 103 -18.34 -8.03 22.96
N ILE A 104 -18.33 -6.92 22.23
CA ILE A 104 -18.77 -6.86 20.84
C ILE A 104 -17.75 -7.62 19.98
N LYS A 105 -18.18 -8.76 19.43
CA LYS A 105 -17.38 -9.55 18.51
C LYS A 105 -17.38 -8.93 17.11
N THR A 106 -16.19 -8.76 16.55
CA THR A 106 -15.99 -8.30 15.17
C THR A 106 -15.32 -9.41 14.36
N GLU A 107 -15.96 -9.81 13.26
CA GLU A 107 -15.43 -10.86 12.39
C GLU A 107 -14.17 -10.39 11.65
N ARG A 108 -13.20 -11.30 11.50
CA ARG A 108 -11.89 -11.04 10.88
C ARG A 108 -11.65 -11.96 9.68
N PRO A 109 -12.43 -11.82 8.60
CA PRO A 109 -12.22 -12.63 7.41
C PRO A 109 -10.86 -12.33 6.77
N ASN A 110 -10.35 -13.28 5.99
CA ASN A 110 -9.15 -13.05 5.19
C ASN A 110 -9.48 -12.22 3.95
N PRO A 111 -8.55 -11.38 3.46
CA PRO A 111 -8.73 -10.67 2.19
C PRO A 111 -8.84 -11.65 1.02
N GLY A 112 -9.68 -11.31 0.04
CA GLY A 112 -9.91 -12.10 -1.17
C GLY A 112 -9.92 -11.26 -2.44
N SER A 113 -10.61 -11.72 -3.49
CA SER A 113 -10.89 -10.90 -4.68
C SER A 113 -11.90 -9.80 -4.37
N GLY A 114 -12.12 -8.86 -5.30
CA GLY A 114 -13.18 -7.85 -5.17
C GLY A 114 -14.58 -8.47 -5.03
N GLU A 115 -14.88 -9.51 -5.82
CA GLU A 115 -16.12 -10.28 -5.65
C GLU A 115 -16.19 -10.99 -4.29
N GLY A 116 -15.06 -11.52 -3.81
CA GLY A 116 -14.96 -12.15 -2.51
C GLY A 116 -15.26 -11.17 -1.38
N LEU A 117 -14.79 -9.93 -1.49
CA LEU A 117 -15.06 -8.84 -0.55
C LEU A 117 -16.57 -8.57 -0.43
N ALA A 118 -17.26 -8.39 -1.56
CA ALA A 118 -18.70 -8.17 -1.57
C ALA A 118 -19.47 -9.39 -1.04
N ARG A 119 -18.99 -10.60 -1.33
CA ARG A 119 -19.62 -11.84 -0.86
C ARG A 119 -19.58 -12.05 0.65
N LEU A 120 -18.64 -11.42 1.37
CA LEU A 120 -18.64 -11.41 2.84
C LEU A 120 -19.94 -10.85 3.40
N PHE A 121 -20.44 -9.78 2.79
CA PHE A 121 -21.64 -9.07 3.25
C PHE A 121 -22.91 -9.55 2.56
N LYS A 122 -22.80 -10.14 1.36
CA LYS A 122 -23.95 -10.77 0.70
C LYS A 122 -24.39 -12.08 1.38
N GLY A 123 -23.44 -12.77 2.02
CA GLY A 123 -23.61 -14.16 2.45
C GLY A 123 -23.44 -15.14 1.30
N ARG A 124 -23.28 -16.43 1.62
CA ARG A 124 -23.32 -17.51 0.63
C ARG A 124 -24.77 -17.95 0.46
N ASN A 125 -25.29 -17.92 -0.76
CA ASN A 125 -26.52 -18.64 -1.07
C ASN A 125 -26.21 -20.14 -0.98
N ASP A 126 -26.52 -20.78 0.15
CA ASP A 126 -26.71 -22.22 0.16
C ASP A 126 -28.02 -22.54 -0.58
N LYS A 127 -28.21 -23.81 -0.98
CA LYS A 127 -29.32 -24.26 -1.84
C LYS A 127 -30.72 -23.88 -1.31
N ASP A 128 -30.82 -23.52 -0.04
CA ASP A 128 -32.06 -23.13 0.64
C ASP A 128 -32.24 -21.59 0.80
N GLY A 129 -31.34 -20.78 0.23
CA GLY A 129 -31.44 -19.31 0.29
C GLY A 129 -31.12 -18.70 1.66
N ASP A 130 -30.47 -19.46 2.53
CA ASP A 130 -30.04 -18.99 3.85
C ASP A 130 -28.91 -17.95 3.72
N THR A 131 -29.14 -16.76 4.27
CA THR A 131 -28.18 -15.64 4.32
C THR A 131 -27.54 -15.52 5.70
N SER A 132 -27.70 -16.50 6.59
CA SER A 132 -27.14 -16.54 7.95
C SER A 132 -25.61 -16.33 8.03
N THR A 133 -24.90 -16.51 6.91
CA THR A 133 -23.45 -16.27 6.79
C THR A 133 -23.08 -14.84 6.40
N ALA A 134 -24.06 -13.98 6.09
CA ALA A 134 -23.82 -12.59 5.73
C ALA A 134 -23.33 -11.78 6.94
N LEU A 135 -22.16 -11.18 6.79
CA LEU A 135 -21.64 -10.26 7.78
C LEU A 135 -22.26 -8.88 7.56
N THR A 136 -22.50 -8.12 8.63
CA THR A 136 -22.75 -6.67 8.52
C THR A 136 -21.45 -5.88 8.70
N ARG A 137 -20.49 -6.45 9.45
CA ARG A 137 -19.23 -5.81 9.85
C ARG A 137 -18.06 -6.76 9.63
N ALA A 138 -16.98 -6.26 9.01
CA ALA A 138 -15.76 -7.02 8.77
C ALA A 138 -14.51 -6.16 9.06
N HIS A 139 -13.57 -6.74 9.81
CA HIS A 139 -12.26 -6.15 10.08
C HIS A 139 -11.17 -7.01 9.44
N LEU A 140 -10.83 -6.66 8.20
CA LEU A 140 -9.75 -7.30 7.47
C LEU A 140 -8.40 -6.90 8.04
N ASN A 141 -7.50 -7.88 8.19
CA ASN A 141 -6.11 -7.61 8.52
C ASN A 141 -5.19 -8.28 7.51
N VAL A 142 -4.35 -7.49 6.85
CA VAL A 142 -3.37 -7.95 5.88
C VAL A 142 -1.98 -7.70 6.48
N PRO A 143 -1.33 -8.71 7.08
CA PRO A 143 -0.07 -8.51 7.80
C PRO A 143 1.05 -7.94 6.92
N GLU A 144 1.02 -8.24 5.62
CA GLU A 144 1.97 -7.75 4.64
C GLU A 144 1.32 -7.33 3.33
N VAL A 145 1.69 -6.15 2.83
CA VAL A 145 1.20 -5.57 1.58
C VAL A 145 1.45 -6.46 0.35
N SER A 146 2.45 -7.33 0.40
CA SER A 146 2.73 -8.34 -0.64
C SER A 146 1.52 -9.23 -0.95
N THR A 147 0.74 -9.58 0.08
CA THR A 147 -0.50 -10.38 -0.08
C THR A 147 -1.55 -9.59 -0.85
N LEU A 148 -1.71 -8.30 -0.52
CA LEU A 148 -2.66 -7.43 -1.19
C LEU A 148 -2.25 -7.17 -2.65
N ALA A 149 -0.96 -6.94 -2.89
CA ALA A 149 -0.39 -6.79 -4.23
C ALA A 149 -0.63 -8.05 -5.07
N ALA A 150 -0.35 -9.24 -4.54
CA ALA A 150 -0.56 -10.50 -5.24
C ALA A 150 -2.04 -10.77 -5.58
N LEU A 151 -2.99 -10.25 -4.80
CA LEU A 151 -4.42 -10.33 -5.11
C LEU A 151 -4.83 -9.32 -6.19
N ALA A 152 -4.29 -8.10 -6.12
CA ALA A 152 -4.59 -7.02 -7.03
C ALA A 152 -3.92 -7.15 -8.41
N ASP A 153 -2.78 -7.82 -8.51
CA ASP A 153 -2.03 -7.99 -9.76
C ASP A 153 -2.49 -9.22 -10.59
N ARG A 154 -3.50 -9.96 -10.11
CA ARG A 154 -4.09 -11.06 -10.91
C ARG A 154 -4.77 -10.50 -12.15
N GLN A 155 -4.68 -11.23 -13.26
CA GLN A 155 -5.38 -10.86 -14.49
C GLN A 155 -6.90 -10.77 -14.22
N GLY A 156 -7.49 -9.61 -14.51
CA GLY A 156 -8.91 -9.36 -14.26
C GLY A 156 -9.27 -9.08 -12.79
N ALA A 157 -8.29 -8.79 -11.93
CA ALA A 157 -8.56 -8.46 -10.53
C ALA A 157 -9.39 -7.17 -10.37
N THR A 158 -10.40 -7.24 -9.53
CA THR A 158 -11.31 -6.11 -9.21
C THR A 158 -11.09 -5.54 -7.81
N LEU A 159 -10.12 -6.08 -7.05
CA LEU A 159 -9.94 -5.78 -5.64
C LEU A 159 -9.67 -4.29 -5.38
N GLU A 160 -8.79 -3.66 -6.16
CA GLU A 160 -8.49 -2.24 -5.99
C GLU A 160 -9.74 -1.37 -6.13
N ALA A 161 -10.50 -1.55 -7.21
CA ALA A 161 -11.73 -0.81 -7.45
C ALA A 161 -12.76 -1.02 -6.34
N GLU A 162 -12.95 -2.26 -5.87
CA GLU A 162 -13.87 -2.57 -4.78
C GLU A 162 -13.41 -1.99 -3.44
N LEU A 163 -12.10 -1.88 -3.18
CA LEU A 163 -11.59 -1.19 -1.98
C LEU A 163 -11.83 0.32 -2.02
N LEU A 164 -11.68 0.95 -3.19
CA LEU A 164 -11.97 2.39 -3.35
C LEU A 164 -13.44 2.70 -3.06
N LYS A 165 -14.36 1.89 -3.60
CA LYS A 165 -15.81 1.94 -3.31
C LYS A 165 -16.09 1.65 -1.83
N GLY A 166 -15.44 0.61 -1.33
CA GLY A 166 -15.53 0.13 0.05
C GLY A 166 -15.18 1.20 1.07
N PHE A 167 -14.16 2.00 0.79
CA PHE A 167 -13.83 3.15 1.62
C PHE A 167 -14.99 4.16 1.67
N SER A 168 -15.54 4.58 0.53
CA SER A 168 -16.62 5.57 0.48
C SER A 168 -17.94 5.04 1.06
N GLY A 169 -18.16 3.72 1.02
CA GLY A 169 -19.44 3.09 1.32
C GLY A 169 -20.36 2.95 0.10
N GLU A 170 -19.80 3.03 -1.10
CA GLU A 170 -20.52 2.82 -2.37
C GLU A 170 -21.00 1.36 -2.51
N PRO A 171 -21.93 1.06 -3.44
CA PRO A 171 -22.31 -0.33 -3.71
C PRO A 171 -21.09 -1.20 -4.06
N LEU A 172 -21.01 -2.40 -3.48
CA LEU A 172 -19.97 -3.38 -3.79
C LEU A 172 -20.53 -4.54 -4.62
N GLY A 173 -19.62 -5.24 -5.27
CA GLY A 173 -19.90 -6.46 -6.01
C GLY A 173 -20.45 -6.21 -7.41
N PHE A 174 -20.85 -7.30 -8.05
CA PHE A 174 -21.23 -7.33 -9.45
C PHE A 174 -22.59 -7.98 -9.61
N THR A 175 -23.40 -7.41 -10.52
CA THR A 175 -24.67 -7.98 -10.94
C THR A 175 -24.42 -8.94 -12.10
N ASN A 176 -24.77 -10.20 -11.92
CA ASN A 176 -24.61 -11.26 -12.91
C ASN A 176 -25.98 -11.79 -13.36
N ALA A 177 -26.01 -12.52 -14.48
CA ALA A 177 -27.26 -13.05 -15.04
C ALA A 177 -28.03 -13.99 -14.08
N HIS A 178 -27.31 -14.66 -13.18
CA HIS A 178 -27.89 -15.56 -12.18
C HIS A 178 -27.76 -14.99 -10.77
N LYS A 179 -28.78 -15.23 -9.93
CA LYS A 179 -28.81 -14.77 -8.54
C LYS A 179 -27.69 -15.38 -7.69
N GLU A 180 -27.29 -16.62 -7.98
CA GLU A 180 -26.24 -17.35 -7.25
C GLU A 180 -24.84 -16.75 -7.42
N THR A 181 -24.57 -16.20 -8.61
CA THR A 181 -23.28 -15.61 -8.97
C THR A 181 -23.23 -14.10 -8.75
N THR A 182 -24.38 -13.46 -8.49
CA THR A 182 -24.44 -12.03 -8.15
C THR A 182 -23.91 -11.79 -6.74
N THR A 183 -22.97 -10.84 -6.61
CA THR A 183 -22.38 -10.42 -5.33
C THR A 183 -22.78 -9.01 -4.92
N ALA A 184 -23.60 -8.33 -5.73
CA ALA A 184 -24.01 -6.96 -5.51
C ALA A 184 -24.71 -6.74 -4.15
N ILE A 185 -24.22 -5.75 -3.40
CA ILE A 185 -24.78 -5.24 -2.15
C ILE A 185 -24.94 -3.71 -2.23
N GLU A 186 -25.88 -3.18 -1.48
CA GLU A 186 -26.25 -1.76 -1.52
C GLU A 186 -25.22 -0.87 -0.82
N ALA A 187 -25.19 0.41 -1.21
CA ALA A 187 -24.40 1.43 -0.52
C ALA A 187 -24.77 1.49 0.97
N HIS A 188 -23.78 1.68 1.83
CA HIS A 188 -23.94 1.80 3.30
C HIS A 188 -24.63 0.60 3.98
N SER A 189 -24.74 -0.56 3.31
CA SER A 189 -25.27 -1.80 3.91
C SER A 189 -24.21 -2.64 4.64
N TYR A 190 -22.95 -2.18 4.64
CA TYR A 190 -21.81 -2.90 5.20
C TYR A 190 -20.83 -1.95 5.91
N ARG A 191 -20.11 -2.52 6.88
CA ARG A 191 -19.00 -1.90 7.61
C ARG A 191 -17.72 -2.64 7.30
N LEU A 192 -16.81 -1.98 6.58
CA LEU A 192 -15.54 -2.55 6.18
C LEU A 192 -14.39 -1.76 6.80
N CYS A 193 -13.61 -2.42 7.65
CA CYS A 193 -12.34 -1.89 8.16
C CYS A 193 -11.18 -2.75 7.67
N MET A 194 -10.03 -2.13 7.39
CA MET A 194 -8.86 -2.85 6.88
C MET A 194 -7.57 -2.30 7.47
N GLY A 195 -6.71 -3.18 8.00
CA GLY A 195 -5.30 -2.85 8.23
C GLY A 195 -4.41 -3.52 7.21
N VAL A 196 -3.37 -2.80 6.80
CA VAL A 196 -2.32 -3.35 5.95
C VAL A 196 -0.97 -3.06 6.58
N GLY A 197 -0.17 -4.09 6.79
CA GLY A 197 1.23 -3.92 7.15
C GLY A 197 2.06 -3.60 5.91
N VAL A 198 2.72 -2.45 5.88
CA VAL A 198 3.50 -1.99 4.72
C VAL A 198 4.98 -1.96 5.08
N GLN A 199 5.78 -2.69 4.31
CA GLN A 199 7.23 -2.48 4.31
C GLN A 199 7.60 -1.37 3.32
N PRO A 200 8.49 -0.42 3.67
CA PRO A 200 8.91 0.63 2.74
C PRO A 200 9.39 0.09 1.39
N GLU A 201 10.12 -1.02 1.39
CA GLU A 201 10.61 -1.70 0.19
C GLU A 201 9.52 -2.26 -0.74
N ASN A 202 8.31 -2.47 -0.21
CA ASN A 202 7.14 -2.99 -0.92
C ASN A 202 6.05 -1.92 -1.10
N ALA A 203 6.30 -0.68 -0.69
CA ALA A 203 5.33 0.41 -0.79
C ALA A 203 5.01 0.81 -2.23
N GLN A 204 5.78 0.31 -3.21
CA GLN A 204 5.53 0.50 -4.64
C GLN A 204 4.09 0.13 -5.03
N PHE A 205 3.50 -0.87 -4.38
CA PHE A 205 2.09 -1.24 -4.61
C PHE A 205 1.15 -0.03 -4.51
N PHE A 206 1.31 0.79 -3.46
CA PHE A 206 0.50 1.99 -3.24
C PHE A 206 0.97 3.17 -4.09
N LEU A 207 2.28 3.39 -4.20
CA LEU A 207 2.83 4.53 -4.94
C LEU A 207 2.48 4.46 -6.44
N SER A 208 2.48 3.26 -7.04
CA SER A 208 2.09 3.10 -8.44
C SER A 208 0.59 3.34 -8.69
N ARG A 209 -0.22 3.44 -7.62
CA ARG A 209 -1.69 3.56 -7.65
C ARG A 209 -2.19 4.91 -7.13
N GLU A 210 -1.29 5.88 -6.99
CA GLU A 210 -1.59 7.24 -6.56
C GLU A 210 -2.67 7.91 -7.42
N LYS A 211 -2.60 7.72 -8.74
CA LYS A 211 -3.58 8.26 -9.69
C LYS A 211 -5.00 7.73 -9.46
N ASN A 212 -5.13 6.53 -8.91
CA ASN A 212 -6.42 5.89 -8.64
C ASN A 212 -6.98 6.28 -7.27
N GLY A 213 -6.23 7.05 -6.46
CA GLY A 213 -6.70 7.52 -5.17
C GLY A 213 -6.57 6.51 -4.04
N LEU A 214 -5.90 5.36 -4.25
CA LEU A 214 -5.77 4.31 -3.24
C LEU A 214 -4.98 4.76 -2.00
N PRO A 215 -3.73 5.28 -2.11
CA PRO A 215 -2.97 5.67 -0.92
C PRO A 215 -3.62 6.80 -0.11
N GLN A 216 -4.46 7.64 -0.74
CA GLN A 216 -5.18 8.75 -0.11
C GLN A 216 -6.31 8.29 0.82
N ARG A 217 -6.75 7.03 0.70
CA ARG A 217 -7.83 6.42 1.48
C ARG A 217 -7.33 5.60 2.69
N PHE A 218 -6.05 5.69 3.02
CA PHE A 218 -5.44 5.02 4.17
C PHE A 218 -4.85 6.05 5.13
N LEU A 219 -5.03 5.82 6.43
CA LEU A 219 -4.26 6.49 7.48
C LEU A 219 -2.92 5.76 7.65
N TRP A 220 -1.80 6.45 7.41
CA TRP A 220 -0.47 5.88 7.46
C TRP A 220 0.14 6.09 8.85
N LEU A 221 0.62 5.04 9.49
CA LEU A 221 1.07 5.09 10.87
C LEU A 221 2.43 4.40 11.00
N PRO A 222 3.37 4.98 11.75
CA PRO A 222 4.69 4.40 11.89
C PRO A 222 4.65 3.20 12.85
N THR A 223 5.59 2.27 12.67
CA THR A 223 5.80 1.15 13.60
C THR A 223 7.08 1.27 14.43
N ASN A 224 7.53 2.49 14.70
CA ASN A 224 8.58 2.80 15.67
C ASN A 224 8.01 3.57 16.87
N ASP A 225 8.78 3.59 17.96
CA ASP A 225 8.53 4.45 19.13
C ASP A 225 9.87 5.07 19.55
N PRO A 226 10.18 6.29 19.08
CA PRO A 226 11.40 7.00 19.47
C PRO A 226 11.49 7.27 20.97
N ASN A 227 10.34 7.32 21.66
CA ASN A 227 10.21 7.66 23.08
C ASN A 227 10.02 6.41 23.96
N ALA A 228 10.26 5.21 23.41
CA ALA A 228 10.12 3.97 24.14
C ALA A 228 11.02 3.94 25.39
N PRO A 229 10.49 3.63 26.59
CA PRO A 229 11.29 3.61 27.81
C PRO A 229 12.32 2.48 27.79
N LYS A 230 13.54 2.73 28.27
CA LYS A 230 14.64 1.73 28.27
C LYS A 230 14.28 0.46 29.06
N ALA A 231 13.74 0.63 30.26
CA ALA A 231 13.18 -0.48 31.04
C ALA A 231 11.74 -0.76 30.58
N GLN A 232 11.34 -2.04 30.56
CA GLN A 232 9.99 -2.40 30.17
C GLN A 232 9.02 -1.98 31.29
N PRO A 233 8.00 -1.15 30.99
CA PRO A 233 6.98 -0.82 31.96
C PRO A 233 6.23 -2.07 32.43
N PRO A 234 5.58 -2.02 33.61
CA PRO A 234 4.72 -3.11 34.06
C PRO A 234 3.59 -3.38 33.06
N ALA A 235 3.08 -4.61 33.05
CA ALA A 235 1.97 -4.97 32.20
C ALA A 235 0.73 -4.11 32.51
N VAL A 236 0.10 -3.60 31.46
CA VAL A 236 -1.13 -2.81 31.53
C VAL A 236 -2.29 -3.72 31.13
N GLU A 237 -3.37 -3.70 31.91
CA GLU A 237 -4.61 -4.43 31.62
C GLU A 237 -5.45 -3.68 30.56
N PRO A 238 -6.34 -4.37 29.82
CA PRO A 238 -7.22 -3.70 28.85
C PRO A 238 -8.17 -2.69 29.53
N ILE A 239 -8.48 -1.58 28.86
CA ILE A 239 -9.60 -0.70 29.25
C ILE A 239 -10.91 -1.16 28.63
N ASP A 240 -12.01 -0.87 29.31
CA ASP A 240 -13.35 -1.15 28.83
C ASP A 240 -13.99 0.12 28.29
N ILE A 241 -14.45 0.05 27.04
CA ILE A 241 -15.16 1.14 26.38
C ILE A 241 -16.54 0.65 26.01
N ILE A 242 -17.57 1.30 26.56
CA ILE A 242 -18.97 1.03 26.21
C ILE A 242 -19.25 1.73 24.89
N VAL A 243 -19.54 0.95 23.84
CA VAL A 243 -19.92 1.48 22.54
C VAL A 243 -21.36 1.99 22.65
N PRO A 244 -21.63 3.25 22.27
CA PRO A 244 -22.96 3.80 22.41
C PRO A 244 -23.95 3.13 21.45
N ASP A 245 -25.21 3.01 21.87
CA ASP A 245 -26.27 2.44 21.03
C ASP A 245 -26.72 3.45 19.97
N PHE A 246 -26.48 3.17 18.70
CA PHE A 246 -26.87 4.02 17.58
C PHE A 246 -28.28 3.75 17.05
N GLY A 247 -29.01 2.79 17.62
CA GLY A 247 -30.30 2.33 17.11
C GLY A 247 -30.18 1.58 15.78
N THR A 248 -31.32 1.22 15.20
CA THR A 248 -31.41 0.47 13.94
C THR A 248 -31.65 1.35 12.72
N GLU A 249 -32.23 2.53 12.92
CA GLU A 249 -32.47 3.52 11.87
C GLU A 249 -31.16 4.20 11.44
N ARG A 250 -31.18 4.86 10.28
CA ARG A 250 -30.00 5.61 9.81
C ARG A 250 -29.61 6.69 10.83
N PHE A 251 -28.42 6.57 11.39
CA PHE A 251 -27.84 7.54 12.30
C PHE A 251 -26.81 8.39 11.56
N ILE A 252 -27.08 9.69 11.43
CA ILE A 252 -26.15 10.65 10.85
C ILE A 252 -25.34 11.25 11.99
N VAL A 253 -24.03 11.00 11.99
CA VAL A 253 -23.10 11.51 13.00
C VAL A 253 -23.11 13.03 13.00
N ASP A 254 -23.39 13.65 14.14
CA ASP A 254 -23.23 15.09 14.25
C ASP A 254 -21.74 15.46 14.27
N THR A 255 -21.43 16.56 13.59
CA THR A 255 -20.07 17.01 13.28
C THR A 255 -19.96 18.49 13.60
N PRO A 256 -18.91 18.92 14.31
CA PRO A 256 -18.79 20.29 14.78
C PRO A 256 -18.74 21.27 13.61
N GLN A 257 -19.28 22.48 13.83
CA GLN A 257 -19.35 23.50 12.79
C GLN A 257 -17.96 23.86 12.22
N GLN A 258 -16.92 23.82 13.06
CA GLN A 258 -15.53 24.02 12.63
C GLN A 258 -15.13 23.03 11.54
N ALA A 259 -15.29 21.72 11.79
CA ALA A 259 -14.96 20.68 10.81
C ALA A 259 -15.75 20.87 9.51
N ARG A 260 -17.06 21.18 9.60
CA ARG A 260 -17.90 21.44 8.42
C ARG A 260 -17.36 22.61 7.57
N ARG A 261 -16.95 23.72 8.22
CA ARG A 261 -16.39 24.89 7.54
C ARG A 261 -15.05 24.58 6.88
N GLU A 262 -14.17 23.85 7.56
CA GLU A 262 -12.86 23.47 7.02
C GLU A 262 -13.00 22.52 5.82
N ILE A 263 -13.93 21.55 5.90
CA ILE A 263 -14.25 20.65 4.79
C ILE A 263 -14.78 21.42 3.59
N ASP A 264 -15.73 22.34 3.81
CA ASP A 264 -16.32 23.16 2.75
C ASP A 264 -15.27 24.07 2.10
N ALA A 265 -14.47 24.77 2.90
CA ALA A 265 -13.39 25.63 2.41
C ALA A 265 -12.37 24.85 1.56
N HIS A 266 -11.92 23.68 2.05
CA HIS A 266 -11.01 22.82 1.29
C HIS A 266 -11.67 22.33 -0.01
N ARG A 267 -12.94 21.91 0.04
CA ARG A 267 -13.66 21.45 -1.15
C ARG A 267 -13.85 22.58 -2.17
N TYR A 268 -14.12 23.79 -1.71
CA TYR A 268 -14.22 24.98 -2.56
C TYR A 268 -12.88 25.25 -3.27
N SER A 269 -11.75 25.20 -2.57
CA SER A 269 -10.42 25.35 -3.18
C SER A 269 -10.14 24.29 -4.25
N VAL A 270 -10.51 23.03 -3.99
CA VAL A 270 -10.40 21.95 -4.98
C VAL A 270 -11.30 22.22 -6.20
N LEU A 271 -12.55 22.62 -5.97
CA LEU A 271 -13.55 22.83 -7.03
C LEU A 271 -13.18 24.02 -7.93
N THR A 272 -12.58 25.05 -7.37
CA THR A 272 -12.16 26.26 -8.08
C THR A 272 -10.78 26.13 -8.74
N GLY A 273 -10.08 25.02 -8.52
CA GLY A 273 -8.76 24.78 -9.09
C GLY A 273 -7.67 25.69 -8.49
N ALA A 274 -7.78 26.00 -7.21
CA ALA A 274 -6.77 26.81 -6.52
C ALA A 274 -5.37 26.17 -6.62
N GLU A 275 -4.34 26.99 -6.87
CA GLU A 275 -2.95 26.53 -6.90
C GLU A 275 -2.50 26.03 -5.51
N GLY A 276 -1.61 25.04 -5.48
CA GLY A 276 -1.01 24.53 -4.24
C GLY A 276 -1.79 23.43 -3.52
N ILE A 277 -2.91 22.95 -4.08
CA ILE A 277 -3.61 21.77 -3.55
C ILE A 277 -2.86 20.50 -3.99
N ASP A 278 -2.37 19.73 -3.02
CA ASP A 278 -1.75 18.44 -3.29
C ASP A 278 -2.83 17.44 -3.79
N PRO A 279 -2.68 16.86 -5.00
CA PRO A 279 -3.58 15.81 -5.48
C PRO A 279 -3.73 14.60 -4.54
N LEU A 280 -2.76 14.37 -3.64
CA LEU A 280 -2.81 13.33 -2.59
C LEU A 280 -3.73 13.64 -1.42
N ASP A 281 -4.22 14.87 -1.33
CA ASP A 281 -5.06 15.30 -0.21
C ASP A 281 -6.56 15.30 -0.57
N GLY A 282 -6.91 14.83 -1.78
CA GLY A 282 -8.30 14.77 -2.25
C GLY A 282 -9.27 13.99 -1.34
N HIS A 283 -8.78 13.05 -0.54
CA HIS A 283 -9.58 12.31 0.45
C HIS A 283 -9.18 12.59 1.90
N LEU A 284 -8.25 13.51 2.13
CA LEU A 284 -7.67 13.77 3.45
C LEU A 284 -8.74 14.18 4.47
N MET A 285 -9.60 15.14 4.09
CA MET A 285 -10.67 15.65 4.96
C MET A 285 -11.69 14.56 5.34
N LEU A 286 -12.02 13.65 4.41
CA LEU A 286 -12.90 12.52 4.70
C LEU A 286 -12.21 11.50 5.62
N THR A 287 -10.92 11.22 5.39
CA THR A 287 -10.13 10.37 6.27
C THR A 287 -10.05 10.97 7.68
N GLN A 288 -9.83 12.28 7.81
CA GLN A 288 -9.82 12.97 9.10
C GLN A 288 -11.17 12.84 9.80
N LEU A 289 -12.28 13.04 9.08
CA LEU A 289 -13.62 12.93 9.66
C LEU A 289 -13.93 11.51 10.16
N LYS A 290 -13.47 10.49 9.44
CA LYS A 290 -13.57 9.08 9.87
C LYS A 290 -12.73 8.78 11.11
N VAL A 291 -11.53 9.34 11.19
CA VAL A 291 -10.65 9.21 12.36
C VAL A 291 -11.26 9.93 13.57
N ALA A 292 -11.81 11.13 13.38
CA ALA A 292 -12.52 11.88 14.42
C ALA A 292 -13.73 11.09 14.95
N PHE A 293 -14.49 10.43 14.07
CA PHE A 293 -15.56 9.53 14.50
C PHE A 293 -15.03 8.32 15.28
N ALA A 294 -13.94 7.70 14.83
CA ALA A 294 -13.33 6.58 15.54
C ALA A 294 -12.85 6.97 16.96
N LEU A 295 -12.34 8.19 17.13
CA LEU A 295 -11.98 8.78 18.43
C LEU A 295 -13.21 9.04 19.30
N ALA A 296 -14.31 9.56 18.72
CA ALA A 296 -15.56 9.74 19.45
C ALA A 296 -16.10 8.41 20.00
N VAL A 297 -16.09 7.34 19.18
CA VAL A 297 -16.50 6.00 19.63
C VAL A 297 -15.55 5.43 20.68
N LEU A 298 -14.23 5.67 20.54
CA LEU A 298 -13.24 5.29 21.54
C LEU A 298 -13.49 5.96 22.90
N SER A 299 -14.03 7.18 22.90
CA SER A 299 -14.48 7.88 24.11
C SER A 299 -15.94 7.60 24.50
N GLY A 300 -16.57 6.56 23.93
CA GLY A 300 -17.95 6.16 24.26
C GLY A 300 -19.03 7.14 23.77
N ARG A 301 -18.72 8.03 22.82
CA ARG A 301 -19.60 9.08 22.31
C ARG A 301 -20.13 8.76 20.91
N LYS A 302 -21.34 9.26 20.61
CA LYS A 302 -22.01 9.08 19.30
C LYS A 302 -21.59 10.12 18.25
N ASN A 303 -21.27 11.33 18.70
CA ASN A 303 -21.04 12.49 17.84
C ASN A 303 -19.61 12.98 18.00
N ILE A 304 -19.12 13.59 16.93
CA ILE A 304 -17.79 14.20 16.86
C ILE A 304 -17.86 15.55 17.56
N ASP A 305 -16.88 15.85 18.41
CA ASP A 305 -16.66 17.18 18.96
C ASP A 305 -15.43 17.87 18.32
N THR A 306 -15.16 19.09 18.75
CA THR A 306 -14.04 19.88 18.23
C THR A 306 -12.68 19.25 18.54
N ASP A 307 -12.56 18.58 19.68
CA ASP A 307 -11.31 17.95 20.12
C ASP A 307 -11.03 16.69 19.31
N ASP A 308 -12.06 15.89 18.99
CA ASP A 308 -11.94 14.74 18.08
C ASP A 308 -11.39 15.16 16.72
N TRP A 309 -11.90 16.28 16.20
CA TRP A 309 -11.46 16.84 14.93
C TRP A 309 -10.00 17.32 14.97
N ALA A 310 -9.60 17.97 16.05
CA ALA A 310 -8.23 18.45 16.27
C ALA A 310 -7.23 17.28 16.46
N ILE A 311 -7.55 16.30 17.29
CA ILE A 311 -6.71 15.10 17.50
C ILE A 311 -6.61 14.29 16.20
N ALA A 312 -7.71 14.18 15.44
CA ALA A 312 -7.67 13.54 14.13
C ALA A 312 -6.76 14.29 13.16
N HIS A 313 -6.70 15.63 13.20
CA HIS A 313 -5.77 16.42 12.40
C HIS A 313 -4.31 16.07 12.71
N GLU A 314 -3.95 15.94 13.99
CA GLU A 314 -2.59 15.54 14.39
C GLU A 314 -2.21 14.15 13.83
N LEU A 315 -3.14 13.19 13.85
CA LEU A 315 -2.95 11.88 13.21
C LEU A 315 -2.80 11.97 11.68
N ILE A 316 -3.52 12.89 11.05
CA ILE A 316 -3.35 13.16 9.62
C ILE A 316 -1.95 13.72 9.34
N GLU A 317 -1.41 14.59 10.19
CA GLU A 317 -0.05 15.09 10.05
C GLU A 317 1.00 13.98 10.27
N VAL A 318 0.79 13.07 11.23
CA VAL A 318 1.60 11.84 11.35
C VAL A 318 1.56 11.04 10.05
N SER A 319 0.38 10.84 9.47
CA SER A 319 0.18 10.11 8.21
C SER A 319 0.89 10.77 7.03
N LYS A 320 0.84 12.10 6.92
CA LYS A 320 1.59 12.86 5.91
C LYS A 320 3.10 12.67 6.05
N ARG A 321 3.64 12.75 7.27
CA ARG A 321 5.07 12.49 7.52
C ARG A 321 5.47 11.08 7.08
N VAL A 322 4.72 10.07 7.49
CA VAL A 322 4.97 8.67 7.11
C VAL A 322 4.92 8.48 5.59
N ARG A 323 3.94 9.08 4.89
CA ARG A 323 3.87 9.02 3.42
C ARG A 323 5.11 9.63 2.77
N THR A 324 5.58 10.77 3.27
CA THR A 324 6.80 11.43 2.80
C THR A 324 8.04 10.53 2.99
N ASP A 325 8.19 9.93 4.17
CA ASP A 325 9.32 9.05 4.48
C ASP A 325 9.36 7.81 3.59
N ILE A 326 8.20 7.23 3.30
CA ILE A 326 8.07 6.09 2.38
C ILE A 326 8.54 6.47 0.98
N ARG A 327 8.13 7.63 0.46
CA ARG A 327 8.56 8.11 -0.86
C ARG A 327 10.08 8.25 -0.91
N GLN A 328 10.67 8.88 0.10
CA GLN A 328 12.12 9.02 0.19
C GLN A 328 12.82 7.66 0.26
N ALA A 329 12.28 6.69 1.00
CA ALA A 329 12.83 5.34 1.10
C ALA A 329 12.79 4.60 -0.25
N VAL A 330 11.69 4.75 -1.01
CA VAL A 330 11.54 4.16 -2.34
C VAL A 330 12.49 4.82 -3.36
N ASP A 331 12.60 6.14 -3.35
CA ASP A 331 13.55 6.86 -4.22
C ASP A 331 15.00 6.50 -3.90
N ALA A 332 15.34 6.34 -2.62
CA ALA A 332 16.65 5.86 -2.20
C ALA A 332 16.92 4.42 -2.67
N LYS A 333 15.91 3.54 -2.65
CA LYS A 333 15.99 2.18 -3.18
C LYS A 333 16.26 2.19 -4.69
N TYR A 334 15.48 2.94 -5.46
CA TYR A 334 15.68 3.05 -6.91
C TYR A 334 17.05 3.60 -7.28
N ARG A 335 17.55 4.62 -6.55
CA ARG A 335 18.91 5.13 -6.73
C ARG A 335 19.97 4.05 -6.51
N ARG A 336 19.86 3.26 -5.43
CA ARG A 336 20.78 2.15 -5.14
C ARG A 336 20.73 1.06 -6.20
N GLU A 337 19.53 0.66 -6.64
CA GLU A 337 19.37 -0.37 -7.67
C GLU A 337 19.93 0.08 -9.03
N ASN A 338 19.70 1.33 -9.42
CA ASN A 338 20.24 1.87 -10.66
C ASN A 338 21.77 1.99 -10.61
N GLN A 339 22.34 2.40 -9.47
CA GLN A 339 23.79 2.42 -9.26
C GLN A 339 24.39 1.00 -9.33
N ALA A 340 23.76 0.02 -8.68
CA ALA A 340 24.22 -1.37 -8.73
C ALA A 340 24.17 -1.95 -10.14
N LYS A 341 23.10 -1.65 -10.90
CA LYS A 341 22.99 -2.05 -12.33
C LYS A 341 24.07 -1.40 -13.19
N ALA A 342 24.34 -0.11 -12.99
CA ALA A 342 25.38 0.62 -13.73
C ALA A 342 26.78 0.04 -13.45
N LEU A 343 27.10 -0.24 -12.18
CA LEU A 343 28.36 -0.88 -11.79
C LEU A 343 28.47 -2.29 -12.39
N ALA A 344 27.42 -3.11 -12.30
CA ALA A 344 27.42 -4.45 -12.89
C ALA A 344 27.55 -4.45 -14.43
N ALA A 345 27.02 -3.42 -15.10
CA ALA A 345 27.21 -3.22 -16.54
C ALA A 345 28.65 -2.82 -16.87
N ALA A 346 29.23 -1.87 -16.13
CA ALA A 346 30.62 -1.44 -16.30
C ALA A 346 31.61 -2.59 -16.02
N ASP A 347 31.39 -3.38 -14.97
CA ASP A 347 32.20 -4.58 -14.66
C ASP A 347 32.10 -5.61 -15.79
N ARG A 348 30.90 -5.82 -16.35
CA ARG A 348 30.71 -6.72 -17.50
C ARG A 348 31.46 -6.21 -18.73
N GLU A 349 31.37 -4.92 -19.05
CA GLU A 349 32.11 -4.31 -20.15
C GLU A 349 33.62 -4.41 -19.95
N ALA A 350 34.12 -4.15 -18.74
CA ALA A 350 35.53 -4.28 -18.39
C ALA A 350 36.03 -5.73 -18.52
N ILE A 351 35.27 -6.72 -18.03
CA ILE A 351 35.63 -8.15 -18.20
C ILE A 351 35.63 -8.57 -19.67
N ILE A 352 34.68 -8.07 -20.47
CA ILE A 352 34.66 -8.32 -21.92
C ILE A 352 35.91 -7.72 -22.58
N ALA A 353 36.25 -6.48 -22.25
CA ALA A 353 37.44 -5.80 -22.76
C ALA A 353 38.75 -6.48 -22.30
N GLU A 354 38.83 -6.98 -21.07
CA GLU A 354 40.01 -7.66 -20.52
C GLU A 354 40.21 -9.07 -21.09
N LYS A 355 39.12 -9.83 -21.30
CA LYS A 355 39.19 -11.18 -21.91
C LYS A 355 39.54 -11.13 -23.40
N LEU A 356 39.19 -10.04 -24.08
CA LEU A 356 39.61 -9.80 -25.45
C LEU A 356 41.00 -9.18 -25.47
N THR A 357 42.05 -10.00 -25.53
CA THR A 357 43.37 -9.49 -25.92
C THR A 357 43.26 -8.83 -27.30
N GLU A 358 43.95 -7.70 -27.54
CA GLU A 358 43.97 -7.04 -28.86
C GLU A 358 44.26 -8.04 -29.99
N SER A 359 45.16 -8.99 -29.71
CA SER A 359 45.53 -10.07 -30.63
C SER A 359 44.39 -11.04 -30.97
N THR A 360 43.47 -11.30 -30.05
CA THR A 360 42.34 -12.22 -30.26
C THR A 360 41.19 -11.50 -30.96
N GLN A 361 40.93 -10.25 -30.58
CA GLN A 361 39.97 -9.39 -31.26
C GLN A 361 40.34 -9.19 -32.74
N GLU A 362 41.62 -8.93 -33.03
CA GLU A 362 42.12 -8.85 -34.40
C GLU A 362 41.89 -10.14 -35.20
N ARG A 363 42.10 -11.31 -34.59
CA ARG A 363 41.96 -12.61 -35.25
C ARG A 363 40.50 -12.93 -35.58
N VAL A 364 39.58 -12.63 -34.66
CA VAL A 364 38.14 -12.77 -34.89
C VAL A 364 37.66 -11.77 -35.94
N SER A 365 38.08 -10.50 -35.83
CA SER A 365 37.83 -9.45 -36.83
C SER A 365 38.25 -9.88 -38.24
N LYS A 366 39.52 -10.30 -38.41
CA LYS A 366 40.04 -10.82 -39.69
C LYS A 366 39.23 -12.00 -40.23
N ALA A 367 38.75 -12.90 -39.37
CA ALA A 367 37.92 -14.03 -39.80
C ALA A 367 36.56 -13.58 -40.33
N ILE A 368 35.89 -12.65 -39.63
CA ILE A 368 34.60 -12.07 -40.04
C ILE A 368 34.74 -11.29 -41.35
N THR A 369 35.68 -10.34 -41.43
CA THR A 369 35.90 -9.52 -42.62
C THR A 369 36.29 -10.37 -43.83
N ARG A 370 37.15 -11.39 -43.65
CA ARG A 370 37.52 -12.33 -44.73
C ARG A 370 36.33 -13.15 -45.22
N LYS A 371 35.43 -13.57 -44.31
CA LYS A 371 34.23 -14.31 -44.70
C LYS A 371 33.29 -13.40 -45.50
N LEU A 372 32.97 -12.22 -44.98
CA LEU A 372 32.08 -11.27 -45.64
C LEU A 372 32.65 -10.74 -46.96
N GLY A 373 33.97 -10.51 -47.06
CA GLY A 373 34.62 -10.13 -48.32
C GLY A 373 34.52 -11.18 -49.43
N ARG A 374 34.26 -12.45 -49.08
CA ARG A 374 34.06 -13.54 -50.07
C ARG A 374 32.60 -13.74 -50.47
N VAL A 375 31.67 -13.58 -49.54
CA VAL A 375 30.26 -13.93 -49.75
C VAL A 375 29.29 -12.75 -49.74
N GLY A 376 29.78 -11.54 -49.42
CA GLY A 376 28.98 -10.33 -49.28
C GLY A 376 28.16 -10.29 -47.99
N LYS A 377 27.32 -11.30 -47.78
CA LYS A 377 26.41 -11.46 -46.64
C LYS A 377 26.57 -12.83 -46.00
N ALA A 378 26.42 -12.91 -44.68
CA ALA A 378 26.44 -14.18 -43.96
C ALA A 378 25.60 -14.13 -42.69
N THR A 379 25.05 -15.26 -42.27
CA THR A 379 24.35 -15.38 -40.99
C THR A 379 25.34 -15.39 -39.81
N ARG A 380 24.87 -15.04 -38.60
CA ARG A 380 25.68 -15.11 -37.37
C ARG A 380 26.34 -16.48 -37.18
N HIS A 381 25.61 -17.56 -37.48
CA HIS A 381 26.13 -18.92 -37.40
C HIS A 381 27.30 -19.17 -38.37
N GLN A 382 27.18 -18.72 -39.62
CA GLN A 382 28.24 -18.85 -40.63
C GLN A 382 29.48 -18.01 -40.28
N LEU A 383 29.29 -16.84 -39.68
CA LEU A 383 30.39 -15.99 -39.20
C LEU A 383 31.12 -16.63 -38.01
N ARG A 384 30.38 -17.22 -37.06
CA ARG A 384 30.97 -17.99 -35.94
C ARG A 384 31.73 -19.22 -36.43
N GLN A 385 31.19 -19.94 -37.42
CA GLN A 385 31.88 -21.10 -38.00
C GLN A 385 33.17 -20.73 -38.75
N ALA A 386 33.25 -19.53 -39.31
CA ALA A 386 34.45 -19.04 -39.99
C ALA A 386 35.62 -18.76 -39.03
N CYS A 387 35.34 -18.63 -37.72
CA CYS A 387 36.34 -18.53 -36.68
C CYS A 387 36.97 -19.91 -36.40
N ALA A 388 38.29 -19.94 -36.26
CA ALA A 388 39.02 -21.14 -35.87
C ALA A 388 38.60 -21.60 -34.46
N ALA A 389 38.68 -22.91 -34.18
CA ALA A 389 38.22 -23.47 -32.91
C ALA A 389 38.81 -22.76 -31.68
N ALA A 390 40.09 -22.38 -31.76
CA ALA A 390 40.82 -21.71 -30.68
C ALA A 390 40.40 -20.26 -30.36
N ILE A 391 39.52 -19.64 -31.17
CA ILE A 391 39.02 -18.26 -30.98
C ILE A 391 37.50 -18.18 -31.11
N ARG A 392 36.83 -19.33 -31.21
CA ARG A 392 35.38 -19.37 -31.48
C ARG A 392 34.58 -18.96 -30.26
N ASP A 393 35.10 -19.18 -29.06
CA ASP A 393 34.46 -18.79 -27.81
C ASP A 393 34.49 -17.27 -27.60
N ASP A 394 35.45 -16.58 -28.23
CA ASP A 394 35.58 -15.11 -28.22
C ASP A 394 34.78 -14.43 -29.33
N PHE A 395 34.05 -15.18 -30.17
CA PHE A 395 33.31 -14.64 -31.30
C PHE A 395 32.19 -13.69 -30.87
N ASP A 396 31.38 -14.09 -29.88
CA ASP A 396 30.18 -13.34 -29.51
C ASP A 396 30.50 -11.91 -29.04
N PRO A 397 31.46 -11.67 -28.12
CA PRO A 397 31.73 -10.30 -27.69
C PRO A 397 32.31 -9.39 -28.79
N VAL A 398 33.09 -9.91 -29.74
CA VAL A 398 33.58 -9.14 -30.90
C VAL A 398 32.46 -8.84 -31.89
N PHE A 399 31.57 -9.81 -32.09
CA PHE A 399 30.43 -9.67 -33.00
C PHE A 399 29.46 -8.60 -32.51
N GLU A 400 29.09 -8.61 -31.23
CA GLU A 400 28.22 -7.58 -30.64
C GLU A 400 28.89 -6.19 -30.71
N LEU A 401 30.19 -6.09 -30.39
CA LEU A 401 30.94 -4.84 -30.54
C LEU A 401 30.88 -4.28 -31.97
N PHE A 402 30.99 -5.13 -33.00
CA PHE A 402 30.94 -4.69 -34.39
C PHE A 402 29.55 -4.24 -34.85
N ILE A 403 28.49 -4.77 -34.23
CA ILE A 403 27.12 -4.28 -34.44
C ILE A 403 26.96 -2.92 -33.76
N ASP A 404 27.41 -2.78 -32.52
CA ASP A 404 27.28 -1.55 -31.74
C ASP A 404 28.08 -0.39 -32.35
N THR A 405 29.28 -0.65 -32.87
CA THR A 405 30.11 0.36 -33.55
C THR A 405 29.66 0.63 -35.00
N GLY A 406 28.64 -0.09 -35.49
CA GLY A 406 28.15 0.03 -36.87
C GLY A 406 29.13 -0.48 -37.94
N PHE A 407 30.10 -1.33 -37.58
CA PHE A 407 31.00 -1.97 -38.53
C PHE A 407 30.31 -3.10 -39.30
N LEU A 408 29.33 -3.76 -38.67
CA LEU A 408 28.42 -4.71 -39.28
C LEU A 408 27.00 -4.14 -39.29
N VAL A 409 26.28 -4.34 -40.40
CA VAL A 409 24.88 -3.94 -40.54
C VAL A 409 24.03 -5.18 -40.79
N SER A 410 22.94 -5.30 -40.04
CA SER A 410 21.95 -6.35 -40.26
C SER A 410 21.13 -6.06 -41.52
N CYS A 411 21.12 -7.02 -42.44
CA CYS A 411 20.21 -7.07 -43.57
C CYS A 411 19.02 -7.94 -43.16
N LYS A 412 17.82 -7.36 -43.01
CA LYS A 412 16.62 -8.17 -42.77
C LYS A 412 16.35 -9.06 -44.00
N GLY A 413 16.42 -10.38 -43.81
CA GLY A 413 15.70 -11.35 -44.65
C GLY A 413 14.22 -11.34 -44.29
N GLY A 414 13.34 -11.85 -45.17
CA GLY A 414 11.90 -11.93 -44.91
C GLY A 414 11.56 -12.71 -43.63
N ASP A 415 10.29 -12.63 -43.21
CA ASP A 415 9.74 -12.96 -41.87
C ASP A 415 9.98 -14.40 -41.32
N THR A 416 10.78 -15.22 -42.01
CA THR A 416 11.15 -16.59 -41.63
C THR A 416 12.64 -16.93 -41.81
N ASP A 417 13.48 -16.01 -42.31
CA ASP A 417 14.92 -16.27 -42.53
C ASP A 417 15.80 -15.71 -41.42
N ALA A 418 16.86 -16.44 -41.07
CA ALA A 418 17.86 -16.00 -40.11
C ALA A 418 18.53 -14.70 -40.59
N SER A 419 18.63 -13.69 -39.71
CA SER A 419 19.21 -12.39 -40.06
C SER A 419 20.63 -12.54 -40.62
N GLU A 420 20.87 -11.92 -41.78
CA GLU A 420 22.17 -11.84 -42.42
C GLU A 420 22.87 -10.53 -42.08
N TYR A 421 24.20 -10.54 -42.10
CA TYR A 421 25.04 -9.40 -41.76
C TYR A 421 26.02 -9.14 -42.90
N GLN A 422 26.32 -7.86 -43.15
CA GLN A 422 27.34 -7.40 -44.08
C GLN A 422 28.20 -6.31 -43.44
N LEU A 423 29.35 -6.03 -44.03
CA LEU A 423 30.16 -4.87 -43.64
C LEU A 423 29.38 -3.58 -43.96
N ALA A 424 29.47 -2.59 -43.08
CA ALA A 424 29.03 -1.23 -43.40
C ALA A 424 29.84 -0.70 -44.59
N ALA A 425 29.15 0.00 -45.49
CA ALA A 425 29.74 0.57 -46.70
C ALA A 425 30.66 1.75 -46.41
#